data_AF-A0A1H6HU02-F1
#
_entry.id   AF-A0A1H6HU02-F1
#
_cell.length_a   1.000
_cell.length_b   1.000
_cell.length_c   1.000
_cell.angle_alpha   90.00
_cell.angle_beta   90.00
_cell.angle_gamma   90.00
#
_symmetry.space_group_name_H-M   'P 1'
#
loop_
_entity.id
_entity.type
_entity.pdbx_description
1 polymer ?
#
loop_
_entity_poly.entity_id
_entity_poly.type
_entity_poly.pdbx_seq_one_letter_code
_entity_poly.pdbx_strand_id
1 'polypeptide(L)'
;MDEDRRMLPAADVPRDGTVLVTLRPVGDVETGTGDQGGDGEELEAMLIELADGIACYRNYCQHWTDVRIDRGNGATVRNGEIVCEKHGAYFASDTGVCSFGPCEGSVLDAIDVAVRDGHVVLADPDYAFERLGPTERPDAAGGSRIDFTGS
;
A
#
# COMPACT_ATOMS: atom_id res chain seq x y z
N MET A 1 -4.92 2.98 25.02
CA MET A 1 -3.86 3.97 24.70
C MET A 1 -2.95 3.43 23.60
N ASP A 2 -2.41 2.21 23.69
CA ASP A 2 -1.76 1.53 22.55
C ASP A 2 -2.66 0.51 21.82
N GLU A 3 -3.71 -0.02 22.48
CA GLU A 3 -4.61 -1.02 21.87
C GLU A 3 -5.34 -0.49 20.63
N ASP A 4 -5.74 0.78 20.62
CA ASP A 4 -6.43 1.45 19.52
C ASP A 4 -5.55 1.61 18.26
N ARG A 5 -4.23 1.38 18.38
CA ARG A 5 -3.27 1.45 17.26
C ARG A 5 -2.77 0.07 16.80
N ARG A 6 -3.27 -1.00 17.42
CA ARG A 6 -2.95 -2.38 17.03
C ARG A 6 -3.73 -2.73 15.78
N MET A 7 -3.02 -3.10 14.72
CA MET A 7 -3.63 -3.36 13.42
C MET A 7 -3.95 -4.84 13.21
N LEU A 8 -2.92 -5.68 13.27
CA LEU A 8 -3.01 -7.13 13.03
C LEU A 8 -1.81 -7.86 13.66
N PRO A 9 -1.88 -9.19 13.86
CA PRO A 9 -0.73 -9.99 14.25
C PRO A 9 0.40 -9.89 13.23
N ALA A 10 1.65 -9.76 13.70
CA ALA A 10 2.81 -9.65 12.81
C ALA A 10 2.99 -10.90 11.92
N ALA A 11 2.55 -12.07 12.41
CA ALA A 11 2.57 -13.33 11.67
C ALA A 11 1.56 -13.39 10.51
N ASP A 12 0.60 -12.47 10.45
CA ASP A 12 -0.41 -12.40 9.38
C ASP A 12 0.02 -11.47 8.25
N VAL A 13 1.16 -10.76 8.39
CA VAL A 13 1.72 -9.94 7.31
C VAL A 13 2.51 -10.85 6.36
N PRO A 14 2.19 -10.85 5.05
CA PRO A 14 2.85 -11.72 4.09
C PRO A 14 4.25 -11.22 3.70
N ARG A 15 5.16 -12.16 3.40
CA ARG A 15 6.49 -11.90 2.85
C ARG A 15 6.53 -11.79 1.33
N ASP A 16 5.69 -12.57 0.65
CA ASP A 16 5.63 -12.68 -0.82
C ASP A 16 4.38 -11.99 -1.40
N GLY A 17 3.87 -10.98 -0.69
CA GLY A 17 2.70 -10.21 -1.06
C GLY A 17 2.52 -9.02 -0.11
N THR A 18 1.36 -8.38 -0.15
CA THR A 18 0.98 -7.34 0.82
C THR A 18 -0.37 -7.64 1.46
N VAL A 19 -0.63 -7.01 2.59
CA VAL A 19 -1.97 -6.91 3.18
C VAL A 19 -2.35 -5.45 3.35
N LEU A 20 -3.59 -5.11 2.99
CA LEU A 20 -4.10 -3.76 3.11
C LEU A 20 -4.60 -3.46 4.53
N VAL A 21 -4.37 -2.23 4.94
CA VAL A 21 -5.05 -1.57 6.06
C VAL A 21 -5.64 -0.26 5.57
N THR A 22 -6.75 0.14 6.18
CA THR A 22 -7.35 1.46 6.00
C THR A 22 -6.97 2.34 7.18
N LEU A 23 -6.43 3.51 6.86
CA LEU A 23 -6.02 4.54 7.80
C LEU A 23 -6.81 5.82 7.53
N ARG A 24 -6.93 6.66 8.55
CA ARG A 24 -7.45 8.02 8.41
C ARG A 24 -6.36 9.03 8.74
N PRO A 25 -6.10 10.02 7.88
CA PRO A 25 -5.28 11.17 8.22
C PRO A 25 -5.83 11.92 9.43
N VAL A 26 -4.96 12.17 10.42
CA VAL A 26 -5.25 13.03 11.58
C VAL A 26 -4.24 14.15 11.76
N GLY A 27 -3.19 14.18 10.92
CA GLY A 27 -2.16 15.20 10.87
C GLY A 27 -1.94 15.78 9.46
N ASP A 28 -0.70 16.16 9.16
CA ASP A 28 -0.33 16.78 7.87
C ASP A 28 0.02 15.71 6.83
N VAL A 29 -1.00 15.21 6.12
CA VAL A 29 -0.85 14.15 5.12
C VAL A 29 -1.38 14.64 3.77
N GLU A 30 -0.64 14.37 2.69
CA GLU A 30 -1.10 14.66 1.34
C GLU A 30 -2.30 13.75 0.98
N THR A 31 -3.44 14.37 0.66
CA THR A 31 -4.65 13.70 0.15
C THR A 31 -4.83 13.95 -1.34
N GLY A 32 -5.74 13.21 -2.01
CA GLY A 32 -6.01 13.36 -3.44
C GLY A 32 -5.30 12.35 -4.34
N THR A 33 -4.73 11.31 -3.74
CA THR A 33 -4.04 10.19 -4.39
C THR A 33 -4.96 8.96 -4.51
N GLY A 34 -4.54 7.95 -5.27
CA GLY A 34 -5.34 6.80 -5.68
C GLY A 34 -5.65 5.80 -4.57
N ASP A 35 -4.89 5.85 -3.48
CA ASP A 35 -5.12 5.12 -2.23
C ASP A 35 -6.32 5.65 -1.43
N GLN A 36 -6.90 6.79 -1.80
CA GLN A 36 -8.03 7.38 -1.11
C GLN A 36 -9.33 6.58 -1.30
N GLY A 37 -10.09 6.48 -0.21
CA GLY A 37 -11.44 5.90 -0.14
C GLY A 37 -12.51 6.78 -0.78
N GLY A 38 -13.74 6.27 -0.86
CA GLY A 38 -14.84 6.95 -1.57
C GLY A 38 -15.32 8.26 -0.93
N ASP A 39 -15.28 8.36 0.39
CA ASP A 39 -15.61 9.57 1.18
C ASP A 39 -14.48 10.61 1.19
N GLY A 40 -13.26 10.19 0.86
CA GLY A 40 -12.10 11.06 0.85
C GLY A 40 -11.42 11.27 2.21
N GLU A 41 -11.92 10.64 3.27
CA GLU A 41 -11.42 10.77 4.64
C GLU A 41 -10.47 9.63 4.99
N GLU A 42 -10.47 8.55 4.21
CA GLU A 42 -9.66 7.35 4.42
C GLU A 42 -8.64 7.11 3.31
N LEU A 43 -7.54 6.45 3.66
CA LEU A 43 -6.44 6.07 2.78
C LEU A 43 -6.08 4.59 2.98
N GLU A 44 -5.64 3.94 1.90
CA GLU A 44 -5.10 2.58 1.92
C GLU A 44 -3.59 2.57 2.12
N ALA A 45 -3.11 1.69 2.99
CA ALA A 45 -1.70 1.37 3.13
C ALA A 45 -1.46 -0.14 3.03
N MET A 46 -0.30 -0.51 2.48
CA MET A 46 0.15 -1.87 2.27
C MET A 46 1.21 -2.23 3.31
N LEU A 47 1.04 -3.36 3.98
CA LEU A 47 2.03 -3.96 4.88
C LEU A 47 2.72 -5.15 4.20
N ILE A 48 4.04 -5.26 4.38
CA ILE A 48 4.87 -6.36 3.88
C ILE A 48 5.91 -6.80 4.92
N GLU A 49 6.09 -8.11 5.06
CA GLU A 49 7.12 -8.69 5.93
C GLU A 49 8.49 -8.63 5.25
N LEU A 50 9.49 -8.16 6.00
CA LEU A 50 10.89 -8.11 5.62
C LEU A 50 11.70 -9.12 6.43
N ALA A 51 12.98 -9.28 6.10
CA ALA A 51 13.88 -10.15 6.89
C ALA A 51 14.00 -9.71 8.36
N ASP A 52 13.94 -8.39 8.62
CA ASP A 52 14.23 -7.80 9.93
C ASP A 52 13.06 -6.95 10.47
N GLY A 53 11.85 -7.08 9.93
CA GLY A 53 10.71 -6.29 10.38
C GLY A 53 9.53 -6.27 9.41
N ILE A 54 8.73 -5.22 9.48
CA ILE A 54 7.57 -4.99 8.62
C ILE A 54 7.67 -3.56 8.08
N ALA A 55 7.49 -3.40 6.77
CA ALA A 55 7.35 -2.09 6.15
C ALA A 55 5.88 -1.79 5.85
N CYS A 56 5.54 -0.51 5.87
CA CYS A 56 4.22 0.00 5.54
C CYS A 56 4.36 1.15 4.54
N TYR A 57 3.62 1.09 3.44
CA TYR A 57 3.63 2.11 2.39
C TYR A 57 2.22 2.49 1.99
N ARG A 58 2.00 3.75 1.58
CA ARG A 58 0.72 4.15 0.98
C ARG A 58 0.44 3.37 -0.31
N ASN A 59 -0.82 3.02 -0.56
CA ASN A 59 -1.22 2.15 -1.67
C ASN A 59 -1.42 2.91 -2.98
N TYR A 60 -0.42 3.66 -3.45
CA TYR A 60 -0.47 4.26 -4.78
C TYR A 60 0.90 4.26 -5.46
N CYS A 61 0.89 4.29 -6.79
CA CYS A 61 2.10 4.30 -7.59
C CYS A 61 2.66 5.72 -7.74
N GLN A 62 3.96 5.88 -7.51
CA GLN A 62 4.66 7.16 -7.69
C GLN A 62 4.75 7.60 -9.16
N HIS A 63 4.47 6.71 -10.11
CA HIS A 63 4.33 7.08 -11.53
C HIS A 63 3.00 7.80 -11.78
N TRP A 64 1.88 7.10 -11.56
CA TRP A 64 0.54 7.62 -11.74
C TRP A 64 -0.15 7.53 -10.39
N THR A 65 -0.28 8.68 -9.72
CA THR A 65 -0.70 8.73 -8.33
C THR A 65 -2.14 8.32 -8.11
N ASP A 66 -2.96 8.24 -9.17
CA ASP A 66 -4.33 7.72 -9.15
C ASP A 66 -4.41 6.17 -9.21
N VAL A 67 -3.28 5.48 -9.33
CA VAL A 67 -3.21 4.02 -9.49
C VAL A 67 -2.86 3.35 -8.16
N ARG A 68 -3.73 2.45 -7.70
CA ARG A 68 -3.44 1.51 -6.61
C ARG A 68 -2.48 0.41 -7.03
N ILE A 69 -1.54 0.07 -6.15
CA ILE A 69 -0.57 -1.01 -6.37
C ILE A 69 -1.21 -2.34 -6.00
N ASP A 70 -1.71 -2.46 -4.77
CA ASP A 70 -2.56 -3.56 -4.31
C ASP A 70 -4.02 -3.25 -4.63
N ARG A 71 -4.73 -4.19 -5.25
CA ARG A 71 -6.14 -4.04 -5.66
C ARG A 71 -7.12 -4.76 -4.72
N GLY A 72 -6.68 -5.08 -3.50
CA GLY A 72 -7.49 -5.78 -2.50
C GLY A 72 -7.21 -7.28 -2.40
N ASN A 73 -6.21 -7.78 -3.12
CA ASN A 73 -5.83 -9.19 -3.15
C ASN A 73 -4.33 -9.43 -2.90
N GLY A 74 -3.62 -8.41 -2.42
CA GLY A 74 -2.17 -8.43 -2.27
C GLY A 74 -1.48 -7.92 -3.54
N ALA A 75 -0.54 -7.00 -3.39
CA ALA A 75 0.37 -6.63 -4.47
C ALA A 75 1.27 -7.81 -4.83
N THR A 76 1.55 -7.95 -6.13
CA THR A 76 2.54 -8.90 -6.62
C THR A 76 3.93 -8.51 -6.08
N VAL A 77 4.62 -9.46 -5.44
CA VAL A 77 6.03 -9.30 -5.03
C VAL A 77 6.91 -10.23 -5.86
N ARG A 78 8.02 -9.71 -6.40
CA ARG A 78 9.00 -10.49 -7.17
C ARG A 78 10.40 -10.10 -6.78
N ASN A 79 11.22 -11.08 -6.39
CA ASN A 79 12.61 -10.86 -5.99
C ASN A 79 12.79 -9.79 -4.90
N GLY A 80 11.84 -9.67 -3.96
CA GLY A 80 11.85 -8.63 -2.93
C GLY A 80 11.36 -7.26 -3.41
N GLU A 81 10.67 -7.18 -4.55
CA GLU A 81 10.15 -5.93 -5.10
C GLU A 81 8.63 -5.98 -5.23
N ILE A 82 7.95 -4.95 -4.74
CA ILE A 82 6.52 -4.73 -4.94
C ILE A 82 6.29 -4.22 -6.37
N VAL A 83 5.42 -4.88 -7.12
CA VAL A 83 5.21 -4.62 -8.54
C VAL A 83 3.91 -3.85 -8.78
N CYS A 84 4.01 -2.66 -9.35
CA CYS A 84 2.86 -1.96 -9.91
C CYS A 84 2.52 -2.53 -11.30
N GLU A 85 1.48 -3.36 -11.37
CA GLU A 85 1.09 -4.09 -12.58
C GLU A 85 0.45 -3.22 -13.67
N LYS A 86 0.26 -1.92 -13.43
CA LYS A 86 -0.34 -1.01 -14.43
C LYS A 86 0.64 -0.69 -15.56
N HIS A 87 1.84 -0.23 -15.20
CA HIS A 87 2.89 0.16 -16.16
C HIS A 87 4.27 -0.44 -15.84
N GLY A 88 4.34 -1.37 -14.89
CA GLY A 88 5.55 -2.16 -14.60
C GLY A 88 6.62 -1.40 -13.81
N ALA A 89 6.22 -0.65 -12.78
CA ALA A 89 7.16 -0.10 -11.80
C ALA A 89 7.45 -1.13 -10.70
N TYR A 90 8.70 -1.21 -10.26
CA TYR A 90 9.19 -2.18 -9.26
C TYR A 90 9.80 -1.40 -8.10
N PHE A 91 9.27 -1.61 -6.90
CA PHE A 91 9.70 -0.91 -5.69
C PHE A 91 10.35 -1.91 -4.74
N ALA A 92 11.59 -1.69 -4.34
CA ALA A 92 12.25 -2.53 -3.34
C ALA A 92 11.45 -2.53 -2.03
N SER A 93 11.14 -3.71 -1.49
CA SER A 93 10.21 -3.83 -0.35
C SER A 93 10.75 -3.25 0.95
N ASP A 94 12.08 -3.17 1.09
CA ASP A 94 12.76 -2.69 2.29
C ASP A 94 12.93 -1.16 2.35
N THR A 95 12.99 -0.51 1.19
CA THR A 95 13.31 0.92 1.06
C THR A 95 12.20 1.71 0.36
N GLY A 96 11.29 1.04 -0.33
CA GLY A 96 10.27 1.66 -1.17
C GLY A 96 10.81 2.29 -2.45
N VAL A 97 12.12 2.20 -2.73
CA VAL A 97 12.75 2.83 -3.90
C VAL A 97 12.35 2.08 -5.18
N CYS A 98 11.88 2.83 -6.18
CA CYS A 98 11.62 2.31 -7.52
C CYS A 98 12.94 1.99 -8.23
N SER A 99 13.27 0.72 -8.36
CA SER A 99 14.49 0.20 -8.99
C SER A 99 14.37 0.05 -10.50
N PHE A 100 13.14 -0.04 -11.02
CA PHE A 100 12.86 -0.24 -12.44
C PHE A 100 11.47 0.28 -12.82
N GLY A 101 11.36 0.81 -14.03
CA GLY A 101 10.09 1.22 -14.64
C GLY A 101 9.95 2.74 -14.80
N PRO A 102 8.75 3.24 -15.14
CA PRO A 102 8.55 4.64 -15.55
C PRO A 102 8.85 5.70 -14.48
N CYS A 103 8.86 5.30 -13.20
CA CYS A 103 9.18 6.18 -12.06
C CYS A 103 10.46 5.79 -11.33
N GLU A 104 11.42 5.16 -12.03
CA GLU A 104 12.72 4.79 -11.46
C GLU A 104 13.36 5.96 -10.68
N GLY A 105 13.86 5.66 -9.48
CA GLY A 105 14.40 6.65 -8.54
C GLY A 105 13.38 7.31 -7.60
N SER A 106 12.07 7.15 -7.84
CA SER A 106 11.03 7.60 -6.91
C SER A 106 10.93 6.65 -5.70
N VAL A 107 10.31 7.09 -4.61
CA VAL A 107 10.19 6.29 -3.37
C VAL A 107 8.73 6.23 -2.95
N LEU A 108 8.25 5.06 -2.56
CA LEU A 108 6.93 4.93 -1.95
C LEU A 108 6.86 5.72 -0.64
N ASP A 109 5.73 6.37 -0.40
CA ASP A 109 5.45 7.06 0.85
C ASP A 109 5.33 6.05 1.98
N ALA A 110 6.32 6.06 2.89
CA ALA A 110 6.38 5.18 4.04
C ALA A 110 5.48 5.70 5.18
N ILE A 111 4.90 4.77 5.92
CA ILE A 111 4.15 5.03 7.16
C ILE A 111 4.86 4.30 8.29
N ASP A 112 5.14 5.00 9.38
CA ASP A 112 5.86 4.41 10.50
C ASP A 112 5.01 3.35 11.22
N VAL A 113 5.55 2.13 11.33
CA VAL A 113 4.97 1.01 12.07
C VAL A 113 6.01 0.35 12.98
N ALA A 114 5.55 -0.33 14.02
CA ALA A 114 6.40 -1.13 14.89
C ALA A 114 5.77 -2.48 15.20
N VAL A 115 6.56 -3.45 15.65
CA VAL A 115 6.05 -4.72 16.21
C VAL A 115 6.13 -4.68 17.72
N ARG A 116 4.99 -4.81 18.40
CA ARG A 116 4.88 -4.87 19.87
C ARG A 116 4.01 -6.05 20.25
N ASP A 117 4.52 -6.91 21.13
CA ASP A 117 3.82 -8.10 21.63
C ASP A 117 3.21 -8.96 20.50
N GLY A 118 4.03 -9.20 19.47
CA GLY A 118 3.66 -10.02 18.30
C GLY A 118 2.64 -9.39 17.36
N HIS A 119 2.34 -8.10 17.48
CA HIS A 119 1.39 -7.40 16.61
C HIS A 119 2.02 -6.17 15.98
N VAL A 120 1.56 -5.84 14.77
CA VAL A 120 1.89 -4.57 14.14
C VAL A 120 1.08 -3.47 14.79
N VAL A 121 1.76 -2.41 15.18
CA VAL A 121 1.18 -1.20 15.74
C VAL A 121 1.53 0.00 14.86
N LEU A 122 0.55 0.87 14.63
CA LEU A 122 0.77 2.13 13.94
C LEU A 122 1.59 3.07 14.83
N ALA A 123 2.77 3.44 14.37
CA ALA A 123 3.69 4.31 15.09
C ALA A 123 3.63 5.76 14.61
N ASP A 124 3.25 5.96 13.35
CA ASP A 124 3.09 7.28 12.73
C ASP A 124 1.99 8.11 13.41
N PRO A 125 2.28 9.30 13.98
CA PRO A 125 1.29 10.14 14.65
C PRO A 125 0.28 10.80 13.70
N ASP A 126 0.57 10.90 12.40
CA ASP A 126 -0.26 11.62 11.44
C ASP A 126 -1.43 10.75 10.91
N TYR A 127 -1.50 9.50 11.35
CA TYR A 127 -2.54 8.54 10.99
C TYR A 127 -3.26 7.93 12.21
N ALA A 128 -4.53 7.61 12.01
CA ALA A 128 -5.31 6.73 12.86
C ALA A 128 -5.62 5.42 12.10
N PHE A 129 -5.56 4.28 12.81
CA PHE A 129 -5.96 2.99 12.23
C PHE A 129 -7.48 2.86 12.28
N GLU A 130 -8.10 2.57 11.13
CA GLU A 130 -9.57 2.43 11.04
C GLU A 130 -9.97 0.95 10.91
N ARG A 131 -9.34 0.20 9.99
CA ARG A 131 -9.64 -1.24 9.81
C ARG A 131 -8.59 -1.99 9.00
N LEU A 132 -8.62 -3.32 9.11
CA LEU A 132 -7.94 -4.23 8.18
C LEU A 132 -8.72 -4.31 6.86
N GLY A 133 -7.99 -4.33 5.74
CA GLY A 133 -8.56 -4.42 4.40
C GLY A 133 -8.63 -3.09 3.65
N PRO A 134 -9.21 -3.12 2.43
CA PRO A 134 -9.30 -1.95 1.56
C PRO A 134 -10.32 -0.92 2.08
N THR A 135 -10.18 0.30 1.54
CA THR A 135 -11.18 1.36 1.69
C THR A 135 -12.47 0.98 0.95
N GLU A 136 -13.60 1.57 1.36
CA GLU A 136 -14.83 1.41 0.60
C GLU A 136 -14.77 2.32 -0.64
N ARG A 137 -14.62 1.71 -1.83
CA ARG A 137 -14.70 2.43 -3.10
C ARG A 137 -15.24 1.49 -4.17
N PRO A 138 -16.13 1.95 -5.07
CA PRO A 138 -16.47 1.17 -6.25
C PRO A 138 -15.21 0.98 -7.08
N ASP A 139 -14.88 -0.27 -7.43
CA ASP A 139 -13.81 -0.58 -8.36
C ASP A 139 -13.91 0.36 -9.57
N ALA A 140 -12.84 1.11 -9.86
CA ALA A 140 -12.71 1.72 -11.17
C ALA A 140 -12.62 0.54 -12.15
N ALA A 141 -13.77 0.19 -12.74
CA ALA A 141 -13.91 -0.95 -13.65
C ALA A 141 -12.72 -0.98 -14.61
N GLY A 142 -11.99 -2.09 -14.59
CA GLY A 142 -10.90 -2.34 -15.51
C GLY A 142 -11.33 -2.04 -16.94
N GLY A 143 -10.57 -1.20 -17.63
CA GLY A 143 -10.94 -0.71 -18.94
C GLY A 143 -9.73 -0.36 -19.79
N SER A 144 -8.98 -1.37 -20.23
CA SER A 144 -8.62 -1.43 -21.65
C SER A 144 -8.28 -2.87 -22.02
N ARG A 145 -9.34 -3.63 -22.31
CA ARG A 145 -9.20 -4.83 -23.13
C ARG A 145 -8.96 -4.29 -24.54
N ILE A 146 -7.72 -4.39 -25.00
CA ILE A 146 -7.37 -4.00 -26.36
C ILE A 146 -7.90 -5.10 -27.27
N ASP A 147 -9.10 -4.91 -27.80
CA ASP A 147 -9.70 -5.82 -28.77
C ASP A 147 -8.99 -5.64 -30.12
N PHE A 148 -7.96 -6.45 -30.38
CA PHE A 148 -7.42 -6.60 -31.72
C PHE A 148 -8.39 -7.42 -32.57
N THR A 149 -9.44 -6.78 -33.09
CA THR A 149 -10.18 -7.32 -34.24
C THR A 149 -9.39 -7.00 -35.50
N GLY A 150 -8.44 -7.87 -35.85
CA GLY A 150 -7.79 -7.87 -37.16
C GLY A 150 -8.76 -8.41 -38.21
N SER A 151 -8.98 -7.62 -39.27
CA SER A 151 -9.69 -8.02 -40.50
C SER A 151 -8.87 -8.96 -41.36
#